data_AF-A8N1Y6-F1
#
_entry.id   AF-A8N1Y6-F1
#
_cell.length_a   1.000
_cell.length_b   1.000
_cell.length_c   1.000
_cell.angle_alpha   90.00
_cell.angle_beta   90.00
_cell.angle_gamma   90.00
#
_symmetry.space_group_name_H-M   'P 1'
#
loop_
_entity.id
_entity.type
_entity.pdbx_description
1 polymer ?
#
loop_
_entity_poly.entity_id
_entity_poly.type
_entity_poly.pdbx_seq_one_letter_code
_entity_poly.pdbx_strand_id
1 'polypeptide(L)'
;MARPPYYILVALNSTSQPATSNNLRHPAIQYHYTDDSPLALLPQYQDEHVLILNHGQDNAPTTVHSISQDLITTGLKVDDAPGAAVAASSQENVDGRDDRMYIIETTRDDRPPTPPHEERKPASAILAQFKARNDMIRHALNYPSVTGSDTRAAPTNHDYTAPQPPPEPSK
;
A
#
# COMPACT_ATOMS: atom_id res chain seq x y z
N MET A 1 -15.25 6.39 20.43
CA MET A 1 -13.98 7.06 20.05
C MET A 1 -13.07 6.00 19.45
N ALA A 2 -12.62 6.17 18.21
CA ALA A 2 -11.61 5.27 17.65
C ALA A 2 -10.29 5.44 18.39
N ARG A 3 -9.65 4.31 18.64
CA ARG A 3 -8.34 4.26 19.30
C ARG A 3 -7.27 4.61 18.27
N PRO A 4 -6.32 5.50 18.59
CA PRO A 4 -5.28 5.86 17.64
C PRO A 4 -4.35 4.66 17.38
N PRO A 5 -3.93 4.45 16.11
CA PRO A 5 -2.92 3.45 15.77
C PRO A 5 -1.61 3.73 16.48
N TYR A 6 -1.10 2.78 17.27
CA TYR A 6 0.13 3.00 18.05
C TYR A 6 1.36 2.34 17.42
N TYR A 7 1.21 1.14 16.86
CA TYR A 7 2.31 0.38 16.28
C TYR A 7 2.36 0.60 14.78
N ILE A 8 3.09 1.63 14.33
CA ILE A 8 3.26 1.94 12.91
C ILE A 8 4.70 1.67 12.47
N LEU A 9 4.84 0.91 11.39
CA LEU A 9 6.10 0.61 10.70
C LEU A 9 6.01 1.00 9.23
N VAL A 10 7.14 1.42 8.67
CA VAL A 10 7.29 1.66 7.23
C VAL A 10 8.30 0.66 6.68
N ALA A 11 7.87 -0.15 5.73
CA ALA A 11 8.75 -1.00 4.92
C ALA A 11 9.18 -0.20 3.67
N LEU A 12 10.46 0.15 3.59
CA LEU A 12 11.01 0.90 2.46
C LEU A 12 11.72 0.01 1.45
N ASN A 13 11.17 -0.11 0.26
CA ASN A 13 11.82 -0.78 -0.87
C ASN A 13 12.52 0.25 -1.75
N SER A 14 13.84 0.29 -1.67
CA SER A 14 14.66 1.09 -2.58
C SER A 14 15.06 0.26 -3.79
N THR A 15 14.95 0.83 -4.99
CA THR A 15 15.45 0.21 -6.23
C THR A 15 16.97 0.05 -6.26
N SER A 16 17.68 0.72 -5.34
CA SER A 16 19.14 0.63 -5.20
C SER A 16 19.59 -0.45 -4.21
N GLN A 17 18.67 -1.01 -3.41
CA GLN A 17 18.98 -1.99 -2.36
C GLN A 17 18.55 -3.41 -2.74
N PRO A 18 19.30 -4.43 -2.29
CA PRO A 18 18.92 -5.82 -2.51
C PRO A 18 17.65 -6.16 -1.71
N ALA A 19 16.77 -6.96 -2.34
CA ALA A 19 15.45 -7.37 -1.82
C ALA A 19 15.48 -8.13 -0.47
N THR A 20 16.66 -8.51 0.02
CA THR A 20 16.87 -9.23 1.29
C THR A 20 17.09 -8.29 2.49
N SER A 21 17.07 -6.98 2.27
CA SER A 21 17.28 -5.98 3.32
C SER A 21 15.98 -5.77 4.11
N ASN A 22 15.99 -6.07 5.41
CA ASN A 22 14.86 -5.80 6.29
C ASN A 22 14.76 -4.28 6.54
N ASN A 23 14.00 -3.59 5.69
CA ASN A 23 13.88 -2.13 5.69
C ASN A 23 12.66 -1.63 6.49
N LEU A 24 12.36 -2.27 7.63
CA LEU A 24 11.33 -1.81 8.55
C LEU A 24 11.87 -0.66 9.41
N ARG A 25 11.19 0.49 9.38
CA ARG A 25 11.55 1.69 10.13
C ARG A 25 10.37 2.25 10.89
N HIS A 26 10.63 2.90 12.01
CA HIS A 26 9.63 3.68 12.73
C HIS A 26 9.60 5.11 12.20
N PRO A 27 8.45 5.60 11.68
CA PRO A 27 8.29 6.99 11.31
C PRO A 27 8.09 7.86 12.56
N ALA A 28 8.32 9.17 12.42
CA ALA A 28 7.77 10.13 13.36
C ALA A 28 6.25 10.19 13.16
N ILE A 29 5.46 9.97 14.21
CA ILE A 29 4.00 9.90 14.14
C ILE A 29 3.41 11.22 14.66
N GLN A 30 2.56 11.84 13.86
CA GLN A 30 1.77 13.02 14.25
C GLN A 30 0.29 12.71 14.00
N TYR A 31 -0.54 12.97 15.00
CA TYR A 31 -1.98 12.77 14.90
C TYR A 31 -2.63 14.09 14.52
N HIS A 32 -3.45 14.04 13.46
CA HIS A 32 -4.25 15.17 13.02
C HIS A 32 -5.73 14.82 13.13
N TYR A 33 -6.50 15.76 13.65
CA TYR A 33 -7.95 15.67 13.78
C TYR A 33 -8.64 16.52 12.71
N THR A 34 -9.95 16.37 12.60
CA THR A 34 -10.76 17.02 11.54
C THR A 34 -10.79 18.55 11.65
N ASP A 35 -10.46 19.09 12.82
CA ASP A 35 -10.40 20.52 13.12
C ASP A 35 -8.99 21.12 12.94
N ASP A 36 -7.97 20.30 12.67
CA ASP A 36 -6.62 20.78 12.41
C ASP A 36 -6.48 21.39 11.01
N SER A 37 -5.54 22.33 10.88
CA SER A 37 -5.23 22.96 9.60
C SER A 37 -4.58 21.96 8.62
N PRO A 38 -5.06 21.86 7.35
CA PRO A 38 -4.45 20.98 6.36
C PRO A 38 -3.03 21.41 5.97
N LEU A 39 -2.64 22.65 6.27
CA LEU A 39 -1.27 23.15 6.03
C LEU A 39 -0.25 22.46 6.93
N ALA A 40 -0.68 21.90 8.07
CA ALA A 40 0.21 21.15 8.96
C ALA A 40 0.69 19.83 8.35
N LEU A 41 0.00 19.31 7.32
CA LEU A 41 0.36 18.09 6.62
C LEU A 41 1.43 18.30 5.54
N LEU A 42 1.77 19.56 5.23
CA LEU A 42 2.74 19.84 4.17
C LEU A 42 4.17 19.57 4.65
N PRO A 43 5.03 18.99 3.79
CA PRO A 43 6.45 18.86 4.09
C PRO A 43 7.07 20.22 4.46
N GLN A 44 7.79 20.25 5.57
CA GLN A 44 8.49 21.43 6.09
C GLN A 44 9.94 21.48 5.58
N TYR A 45 10.53 20.33 5.24
CA TYR A 45 11.90 20.21 4.72
C TYR A 45 11.95 19.59 3.32
N GLN A 46 13.01 19.88 2.57
CA GLN A 46 13.17 19.39 1.19
C GLN A 46 13.25 17.85 1.08
N ASP A 47 13.82 17.20 2.08
CA ASP A 47 13.99 15.73 2.14
C ASP A 47 12.95 15.05 3.05
N GLU A 48 11.89 15.77 3.41
CA GLU A 48 10.82 15.22 4.25
C GLU A 48 9.82 14.44 3.41
N HIS A 49 9.59 13.19 3.81
CA HIS A 49 8.55 12.36 3.24
C HIS A 49 7.37 12.26 4.20
N VAL A 50 6.20 12.62 3.72
CA VAL A 50 4.96 12.58 4.48
C VAL A 50 4.06 11.47 3.94
N LEU A 51 3.63 10.60 4.86
CA LEU A 51 2.68 9.52 4.64
C LEU A 51 1.45 9.81 5.51
N ILE A 52 0.27 9.75 4.91
CA ILE A 52 -1.01 9.99 5.58
C ILE A 52 -1.70 8.66 5.77
N LEU A 53 -1.90 8.25 7.03
CA LEU A 53 -2.71 7.09 7.41
C LEU A 53 -4.10 7.59 7.84
N ASN A 54 -5.08 7.41 6.97
CA ASN A 54 -6.46 7.73 7.28
C ASN A 54 -7.08 6.59 8.08
N HIS A 55 -7.10 6.75 9.39
CA HIS A 55 -7.72 5.81 10.30
C HIS A 55 -9.21 6.16 10.50
N GLY A 56 -10.08 5.43 9.80
CA GLY A 56 -11.52 5.66 9.85
C GLY A 56 -12.17 5.26 11.19
N GLN A 57 -13.16 6.04 11.61
CA GLN A 57 -14.17 5.60 12.59
C GLN A 57 -15.25 4.77 11.87
N ASP A 58 -15.93 3.88 12.61
CA ASP A 58 -17.17 3.22 12.17
C ASP A 58 -17.07 2.36 10.90
N ASN A 59 -16.16 1.37 10.91
CA ASN A 59 -15.98 0.35 9.85
C ASN A 59 -15.46 0.86 8.49
N ALA A 60 -15.06 2.14 8.37
CA ALA A 60 -14.38 2.60 7.18
C ALA A 60 -12.99 1.94 7.04
N PRO A 61 -12.58 1.51 5.83
CA PRO A 61 -11.27 0.89 5.63
C PRO A 61 -10.16 1.90 5.92
N THR A 62 -9.16 1.47 6.68
CA THR A 62 -7.94 2.26 6.87
C THR A 62 -7.21 2.38 5.53
N THR A 63 -6.91 3.60 5.12
CA THR A 63 -6.21 3.87 3.86
C THR A 63 -4.91 4.61 4.14
N VAL A 64 -3.95 4.49 3.23
CA VAL A 64 -2.67 5.15 3.34
C VAL A 64 -2.28 5.77 2.00
N HIS A 65 -1.75 6.99 2.06
CA HIS A 65 -1.33 7.72 0.88
C HIS A 65 -0.02 8.45 1.16
N SER A 66 0.87 8.48 0.17
CA SER A 66 2.02 9.37 0.18
C SER A 66 1.65 10.68 -0.49
N ILE A 67 2.08 11.80 0.09
CA ILE A 67 2.05 13.13 -0.56
C ILE A 67 3.45 13.57 -1.01
N SER A 68 4.44 12.69 -0.89
CA SER A 68 5.83 12.95 -1.27
C SER A 68 6.01 12.73 -2.77
N GLN A 69 6.95 13.43 -3.39
CA GLN A 69 7.17 13.34 -4.84
C GLN A 69 7.87 12.04 -5.27
N ASP A 70 8.76 11.51 -4.45
CA ASP A 70 9.67 10.41 -4.76
C ASP A 70 9.41 9.14 -3.93
N LEU A 71 8.47 9.19 -2.97
CA LEU A 71 8.05 8.06 -2.16
C LEU A 71 6.62 7.67 -2.52
N ILE A 72 6.41 6.42 -2.92
CA ILE A 72 5.11 5.88 -3.32
C ILE A 72 4.69 4.81 -2.33
N THR A 73 3.43 4.83 -1.91
CA THR A 73 2.85 3.77 -1.09
C THR A 73 2.36 2.63 -1.98
N THR A 74 2.81 1.42 -1.71
CA THR A 74 2.45 0.20 -2.46
C THR A 74 1.44 -0.67 -1.73
N GLY A 75 1.32 -0.53 -0.42
CA GLY A 75 0.44 -1.39 0.38
C GLY A 75 0.30 -0.97 1.83
N LEU A 76 -0.71 -1.53 2.49
CA LEU A 76 -0.93 -1.46 3.93
C LEU A 76 -1.24 -2.86 4.42
N LYS A 77 -0.40 -3.37 5.33
CA LYS A 77 -0.67 -4.60 6.05
C LYS A 77 -1.04 -4.26 7.49
N VAL A 78 -2.10 -4.89 7.98
CA VAL A 78 -2.51 -4.80 9.38
C VAL A 78 -2.37 -6.18 9.99
N ASP A 79 -1.65 -6.27 11.11
CA ASP A 79 -1.34 -7.51 11.82
C ASP A 79 -1.45 -7.30 13.32
N ASP A 80 -1.43 -8.37 14.12
CA ASP A 80 -1.40 -8.24 15.58
C ASP A 80 -0.01 -7.79 16.05
N ALA A 81 0.07 -6.80 16.94
CA ALA A 81 1.35 -6.33 17.45
C ALA A 81 1.97 -7.34 18.43
N PRO A 82 3.14 -7.92 18.12
CA PRO A 82 3.81 -8.85 19.01
C PRO A 82 4.23 -8.12 20.28
N GLY A 83 3.76 -8.61 21.43
CA GLY A 83 4.01 -8.00 22.74
C GLY A 83 2.91 -7.06 23.25
N ALA A 84 1.93 -6.66 22.42
CA ALA A 84 0.81 -5.82 22.88
C ALA A 84 -0.04 -6.54 23.95
N ALA A 85 -0.26 -7.86 23.81
CA ALA A 85 -0.97 -8.67 24.80
C ALA A 85 -0.29 -8.70 26.19
N VAL A 86 1.04 -8.57 26.25
CA VAL A 86 1.79 -8.52 27.51
C VAL A 86 1.61 -7.16 28.17
N ALA A 87 1.67 -6.09 27.38
CA ALA A 87 1.41 -4.73 27.85
C ALA A 87 -0.04 -4.55 28.32
N ALA A 88 -1.02 -5.24 27.73
CA ALA A 88 -2.42 -5.24 28.16
C ALA A 88 -2.64 -5.84 29.57
N SER A 89 -1.74 -6.70 30.04
CA SER A 89 -1.80 -7.32 31.37
C SER A 89 -1.21 -6.44 32.48
N SER A 90 -0.37 -5.47 32.12
CA SER A 90 0.15 -4.45 33.03
C SER A 90 -0.92 -3.37 33.25
N GLN A 91 -1.17 -3.07 34.52
CA GLN A 91 -2.17 -2.11 35.03
C GLN A 91 -1.95 -0.66 34.54
N GLU A 92 -0.88 -0.42 33.76
CA GLU A 92 -0.52 0.82 33.08
C GLU A 92 -1.24 1.01 31.73
N ASN A 93 -1.93 -0.01 31.21
CA ASN A 93 -2.67 0.07 29.94
C ASN A 93 -4.13 0.54 30.13
N VAL A 94 -4.29 1.64 30.87
CA VAL A 94 -5.59 2.33 31.09
C VAL A 94 -6.04 3.13 29.86
N ASP A 95 -5.15 3.34 28.88
CA ASP A 95 -5.38 4.28 27.76
C ASP A 95 -6.04 3.69 26.51
N GLY A 96 -6.40 2.41 26.49
CA GLY A 96 -7.19 1.83 25.40
C GLY A 96 -6.57 2.05 24.02
N ARG A 97 -5.29 1.70 23.84
CA ARG A 97 -4.60 1.79 22.54
C ARG A 97 -5.07 0.68 21.58
N ASP A 98 -4.80 0.85 20.29
CA ASP A 98 -5.02 -0.21 19.30
C ASP A 98 -3.86 -1.22 19.35
N ASP A 99 -4.18 -2.49 19.60
CA ASP A 99 -3.21 -3.61 19.69
C ASP A 99 -2.73 -4.09 18.32
N ARG A 100 -3.20 -3.46 17.24
CA ARG A 100 -2.81 -3.78 15.87
C ARG A 100 -1.54 -3.03 15.45
N MET A 101 -0.73 -3.72 14.67
CA MET A 101 0.41 -3.18 13.95
C MET A 101 0.04 -2.85 12.50
N TYR A 102 0.42 -1.66 12.08
CA TYR A 102 0.24 -1.16 10.73
C TYR A 102 1.60 -1.10 10.05
N ILE A 103 1.78 -1.89 8.99
CA ILE A 103 2.99 -1.90 8.17
C ILE A 103 2.64 -1.24 6.83
N ILE A 104 3.20 -0.05 6.63
CA ILE A 104 3.05 0.72 5.40
C ILE A 104 4.17 0.31 4.46
N GLU A 105 3.81 -0.28 3.32
CA GLU A 105 4.76 -0.65 2.29
C GLU A 105 4.97 0.51 1.34
N THR A 106 6.23 0.90 1.15
CA THR A 106 6.61 2.04 0.33
C THR A 106 7.77 1.69 -0.60
N THR A 107 7.84 2.42 -1.71
CA THR A 107 8.96 2.35 -2.63
C THR A 107 9.48 3.75 -2.92
N ARG A 108 10.81 3.88 -2.99
CA ARG A 108 11.50 5.08 -3.48
C ARG A 108 12.35 4.78 -4.71
N ASP A 109 12.37 5.71 -5.66
CA ASP A 109 13.32 5.69 -6.79
C ASP A 109 14.57 6.51 -6.43
N ASP A 110 15.59 5.83 -5.88
CA ASP A 110 16.87 6.46 -5.50
C ASP A 110 17.84 6.62 -6.68
N ARG A 111 17.34 6.58 -7.92
CA ARG A 111 18.21 6.71 -9.09
C ARG A 111 18.81 8.12 -9.13
N PRO A 112 20.15 8.26 -9.12
CA PRO A 112 20.74 9.55 -9.47
C PRO A 112 20.34 9.88 -10.91
N PRO A 113 19.99 11.14 -11.23
CA PRO A 113 19.66 11.55 -12.58
C PRO A 113 20.79 11.10 -13.50
N THR A 114 20.52 10.13 -14.38
CA THR A 114 21.61 9.52 -15.15
C THR A 114 22.20 10.58 -16.05
N PRO A 115 23.52 10.83 -15.99
CA PRO A 115 24.18 11.64 -16.99
C PRO A 115 23.98 10.96 -18.36
N PRO A 116 23.90 11.73 -19.45
CA PRO A 116 23.54 11.23 -20.78
C PRO A 116 24.52 10.22 -21.38
N HIS A 117 25.59 9.82 -20.67
CA HIS A 117 26.69 9.07 -21.27
C HIS A 117 27.32 7.93 -20.47
N GLU A 118 26.91 7.63 -19.24
CA GLU A 118 27.64 6.63 -18.45
C GLU A 118 27.05 5.21 -18.47
N GLU A 119 27.91 4.37 -19.04
CA GLU A 119 28.19 2.98 -18.68
C GLU A 119 27.09 1.96 -18.93
N ARG A 120 27.35 1.18 -19.99
CA ARG A 120 26.64 -0.02 -20.40
C ARG A 120 26.62 -1.03 -19.24
N LYS A 121 25.68 -0.87 -18.32
CA LYS A 121 25.29 -1.94 -17.39
C LYS A 121 25.09 -3.20 -18.22
N PRO A 122 25.59 -4.37 -17.76
CA PRO A 122 25.41 -5.60 -18.51
C PRO A 122 23.92 -5.86 -18.73
N ALA A 123 23.57 -6.39 -19.91
CA ALA A 123 22.17 -6.58 -20.31
C ALA A 123 21.37 -7.41 -19.29
N SER A 124 22.03 -8.35 -18.60
CA SER A 124 21.45 -9.14 -17.51
C SER A 124 21.04 -8.28 -16.30
N ALA A 125 21.84 -7.29 -15.92
CA ALA A 125 21.53 -6.39 -14.81
C ALA A 125 20.35 -5.46 -15.17
N ILE A 126 20.31 -4.98 -16.41
CA ILE A 126 19.19 -4.16 -16.92
C ILE A 126 17.90 -5.00 -16.89
N LEU A 127 17.94 -6.25 -17.35
CA LEU A 127 16.79 -7.14 -17.38
C LEU A 127 16.31 -7.51 -15.96
N ALA A 128 17.23 -7.82 -15.05
CA ALA A 128 16.89 -8.09 -13.65
C ALA A 128 16.21 -6.89 -12.99
N GLN A 129 16.75 -5.68 -13.23
CA GLN A 129 16.15 -4.44 -12.75
C GLN A 129 14.76 -4.20 -13.34
N PHE A 130 14.60 -4.43 -14.65
CA PHE A 130 13.30 -4.28 -15.32
C PHE A 130 12.25 -5.26 -14.78
N LYS A 131 12.63 -6.52 -14.53
CA LYS A 131 11.73 -7.52 -13.92
C LYS A 131 11.30 -7.10 -12.52
N ALA A 132 12.25 -6.73 -11.67
CA ALA A 132 11.95 -6.24 -10.32
C ALA A 132 10.99 -5.04 -10.34
N ARG A 133 11.20 -4.10 -11.26
CA ARG A 133 10.31 -2.94 -11.43
C ARG A 133 8.91 -3.33 -11.90
N ASN A 134 8.80 -4.21 -12.89
CA ASN A 134 7.51 -4.64 -13.39
C ASN A 134 6.71 -5.38 -12.32
N ASP A 135 7.37 -6.22 -11.53
CA ASP A 135 6.72 -6.92 -10.42
C ASP A 135 6.22 -5.91 -9.38
N MET A 136 7.03 -4.90 -9.05
CA MET A 136 6.62 -3.81 -8.16
C MET A 136 5.45 -2.98 -8.71
N ILE A 137 5.44 -2.63 -10.00
CA ILE A 137 4.32 -1.91 -10.62
C ILE A 137 3.06 -2.76 -10.58
N ARG A 138 3.17 -4.07 -10.83
CA ARG A 138 2.03 -4.99 -10.71
C ARG A 138 1.49 -5.02 -9.29
N HIS A 139 2.37 -5.06 -8.28
CA HIS A 139 1.95 -4.96 -6.89
C HIS A 139 1.25 -3.62 -6.58
N ALA A 140 1.79 -2.48 -7.04
CA ALA A 140 1.17 -1.17 -6.82
C ALA A 140 -0.17 -0.98 -7.55
N LEU A 141 -0.35 -1.63 -8.71
CA LEU A 141 -1.59 -1.60 -9.48
C LEU A 141 -2.60 -2.67 -9.06
N ASN A 142 -2.25 -3.58 -8.15
CA ASN A 142 -3.21 -4.48 -7.54
C ASN A 142 -4.07 -3.68 -6.56
N TYR A 143 -5.10 -3.03 -7.10
CA TYR A 143 -6.13 -2.42 -6.31
C TYR A 143 -6.82 -3.52 -5.49
N PRO A 144 -7.00 -3.36 -4.17
CA PRO A 144 -7.88 -4.24 -3.43
C PRO A 144 -9.27 -4.14 -4.06
N SER A 145 -9.72 -5.24 -4.67
CA SER A 145 -11.11 -5.39 -5.06
C SER A 145 -11.95 -5.08 -3.83
N VAL A 146 -12.73 -4.01 -3.87
CA VAL A 146 -13.70 -3.69 -2.83
C VAL A 146 -14.83 -4.71 -2.96
N THR A 147 -14.56 -5.99 -2.66
CA THR A 147 -15.60 -7.00 -2.49
C THR A 147 -16.20 -6.75 -1.12
N GLY A 148 -17.06 -5.72 -1.07
CA GLY A 148 -18.19 -5.77 -0.16
C GLY A 148 -18.86 -7.12 -0.38
N SER A 149 -19.03 -7.84 0.72
CA SER A 149 -19.83 -9.05 0.79
C SER A 149 -21.29 -8.69 0.50
N ASP A 150 -21.62 -8.54 -0.78
CA ASP A 150 -22.99 -8.70 -1.25
C ASP A 150 -23.11 -10.12 -1.79
N THR A 151 -23.51 -11.01 -0.88
CA THR A 151 -24.15 -12.27 -1.21
C THR A 151 -25.41 -11.95 -1.99
N ARG A 152 -25.28 -11.74 -3.30
CA ARG A 152 -26.41 -11.75 -4.23
C ARG A 152 -26.26 -12.97 -5.11
N ALA A 153 -27.17 -13.90 -4.86
CA ALA A 153 -27.33 -15.18 -5.51
C ALA A 153 -26.96 -15.14 -7.01
N ALA A 154 -26.19 -16.14 -7.43
CA ALA A 154 -25.99 -16.46 -8.83
C ALA A 154 -27.35 -16.53 -9.55
N PRO A 155 -27.59 -15.73 -10.61
CA PRO A 155 -28.64 -16.05 -11.53
C PRO A 155 -28.24 -17.33 -12.27
N THR A 156 -29.08 -18.35 -12.10
CA THR A 156 -29.10 -19.61 -12.84
C THR A 156 -28.85 -19.40 -14.32
N ASN A 157 -27.96 -20.23 -14.87
CA ASN A 157 -27.64 -20.37 -16.29
C ASN A 157 -28.87 -20.20 -17.19
N HIS A 158 -28.90 -19.11 -17.95
CA HIS A 158 -29.73 -19.05 -19.15
C HIS A 158 -28.99 -19.76 -20.29
N ASP A 159 -29.61 -20.86 -20.70
CA ASP A 159 -29.35 -21.69 -21.86
C ASP A 159 -29.14 -20.82 -23.13
N TYR A 160 -27.90 -20.67 -23.57
CA TYR A 160 -27.58 -20.05 -24.85
C TYR A 160 -27.82 -21.08 -25.96
N THR A 161 -29.05 -21.12 -26.48
CA THR A 161 -29.32 -21.73 -27.80
C THR A 161 -28.63 -20.89 -28.86
N ALA A 162 -27.67 -21.48 -29.57
CA ALA A 162 -26.95 -20.82 -30.66
C ALA A 162 -27.91 -20.45 -31.82
N PRO A 163 -27.77 -19.26 -32.43
CA PRO A 163 -28.55 -18.90 -33.60
C PRO A 163 -28.18 -19.77 -34.81
N GLN A 164 -29.20 -20.34 -35.46
CA GLN A 164 -29.10 -21.21 -36.62
C GLN A 164 -28.57 -20.42 -37.84
N PRO A 165 -27.66 -20.99 -38.66
CA PRO A 165 -27.16 -20.32 -39.86
C PRO A 165 -28.25 -20.18 -40.94
N PRO A 166 -28.18 -19.12 -41.78
CA PRO A 166 -29.18 -18.86 -42.81
C PRO A 166 -29.17 -19.92 -43.93
N PRO A 167 -30.32 -20.18 -44.58
CA PRO A 167 -30.41 -21.17 -45.64
C PRO A 167 -29.63 -20.74 -46.90
N GLU A 168 -28.93 -21.71 -47.49
CA GLU A 168 -28.20 -21.53 -48.75
C GLU A 168 -29.15 -21.25 -49.93
N PRO A 169 -28.74 -20.41 -50.89
CA PRO A 169 -29.54 -20.11 -52.07
C PRO A 169 -29.59 -21.32 -53.02
N SER A 170 -30.81 -21.70 -53.42
CA SER A 170 -31.05 -22.72 -54.44
C SER A 170 -30.57 -22.25 -55.83
N LYS A 171 -29.93 -23.16 -56.58
CA LYS A 171 -29.66 -23.00 -58.02
C LYS A 171 -30.90 -23.23 -58.85
#